data_AF-A9U7A2-F1
#
_entry.id   AF-A9U7A2-F1
#
_cell.length_a   1.000
_cell.length_b   1.000
_cell.length_c   1.000
_cell.angle_alpha   90.00
_cell.angle_beta   90.00
_cell.angle_gamma   90.00
#
_symmetry.space_group_name_H-M   'P 1'
#
loop_
_entity.id
_entity.type
_entity.pdbx_description
1 polymer ?
#
loop_
_entity_poly.entity_id
_entity_poly.type
_entity_poly.pdbx_seq_one_letter_code
_entity_poly.pdbx_strand_id
1 'polypeptide(L)' 'FDLKSVIRQVAAIYKPLAAESGIGFSLILDDSLKDGYIGDGERIKQILNNLLSNSLKFTKAGKI' A
#
# COMPACT_ATOMS: atom_id res chain seq x y z
N PHE A 1 12.86 -6.63 9.09
CA PHE A 1 12.47 -6.16 7.76
C PHE A 1 12.22 -4.66 7.79
N ASP A 2 12.44 -3.98 6.65
CA ASP A 2 12.13 -2.56 6.47
C ASP A 2 10.67 -2.41 6.05
N LEU A 3 9.84 -1.89 6.96
CA LEU A 3 8.41 -1.68 6.72
C LEU A 3 8.16 -0.57 5.68
N LYS A 4 8.96 0.50 5.68
CA LYS A 4 8.81 1.61 4.72
C LYS A 4 9.04 1.10 3.30
N SER A 5 10.07 0.27 3.10
CA SER A 5 10.35 -0.35 1.81
C SER A 5 9.21 -1.27 1.36
N VAL A 6 8.68 -2.12 2.24
CA VAL A 6 7.53 -3.00 1.91
C VAL A 6 6.32 -2.19 1.47
N ILE A 7 5.94 -1.15 2.23
CA ILE A 7 4.79 -0.31 1.88
C ILE A 7 5.01 0.41 0.55
N ARG A 8 6.20 0.98 0.31
CA ARG A 8 6.52 1.66 -0.96
C ARG A 8 6.46 0.72 -2.15
N GLN A 9 6.93 -0.52 -2.02
CA GLN A 9 6.85 -1.52 -3.08
C GLN A 9 5.39 -1.83 -3.44
N VAL A 10 4.52 -2.04 -2.45
CA VAL A 10 3.11 -2.30 -2.70
C VAL A 10 2.44 -1.07 -3.31
N ALA A 11 2.70 0.12 -2.77
CA ALA A 11 2.14 1.37 -3.29
C ALA A 11 2.55 1.64 -4.75
N ALA A 12 3.77 1.29 -5.15
CA ALA A 12 4.23 1.42 -6.52
C ALA A 12 3.43 0.57 -7.52
N ILE A 13 2.84 -0.55 -7.07
CA ILE A 13 1.97 -1.40 -7.89
C ILE A 13 0.57 -0.78 -7.99
N TYR A 14 -0.01 -0.33 -6.88
CA TYR A 14 -1.41 0.13 -6.87
C TYR A 14 -1.62 1.56 -7.34
N LYS A 15 -0.61 2.44 -7.24
CA LYS A 15 -0.71 3.81 -7.73
C LYS A 15 -1.10 3.91 -9.21
N PRO A 16 -0.46 3.20 -10.16
CA PRO A 16 -0.89 3.22 -11.56
C PRO A 16 -2.27 2.58 -11.75
N LEU A 17 -2.58 1.47 -11.08
CA LEU A 17 -3.87 0.79 -11.19
C LEU A 17 -5.05 1.66 -10.70
N ALA A 18 -4.84 2.41 -9.62
CA ALA A 18 -5.81 3.39 -9.13
C ALA A 18 -6.01 4.51 -10.14
N ALA A 19 -4.94 5.04 -10.74
CA ALA A 19 -5.02 6.06 -11.77
C ALA A 19 -5.78 5.57 -13.02
N GLU A 20 -5.52 4.35 -13.48
CA GLU A 20 -6.26 3.72 -14.58
C GLU A 20 -7.76 3.56 -14.28
N SER A 21 -8.10 3.33 -13.01
CA SER A 21 -9.48 3.22 -12.55
C SER A 21 -10.13 4.56 -12.21
N GLY A 22 -9.45 5.68 -12.43
CA GLY A 22 -9.94 7.02 -12.08
C GLY A 22 -10.06 7.28 -10.56
N ILE A 23 -9.40 6.46 -9.74
CA ILE A 23 -9.39 6.58 -8.28
C ILE A 23 -8.09 7.28 -7.85
N GLY A 24 -8.21 8.30 -6.99
CA GLY A 24 -7.03 8.95 -6.39
C GLY A 24 -6.26 7.99 -5.48
N PHE A 25 -4.94 8.15 -5.40
CA PHE A 25 -4.08 7.32 -4.54
C PHE A 25 -3.20 8.20 -3.66
N SER A 26 -3.22 8.00 -2.35
CA SER A 26 -2.40 8.75 -1.39
C SER A 26 -1.62 7.80 -0.47
N LEU A 27 -0.31 8.01 -0.37
CA LEU A 27 0.54 7.31 0.60
C LEU A 27 1.05 8.31 1.64
N ILE A 28 0.73 8.04 2.91
CA ILE A 28 1.23 8.81 4.06
C ILE A 28 1.98 7.81 4.95
N LEU A 29 3.24 8.10 5.24
CA LEU A 29 4.07 7.35 6.18
C LEU A 29 4.47 8.28 7.31
N ASP A 30 4.34 7.82 8.54
CA ASP A 30 4.78 8.57 9.72
C ASP A 30 6.31 8.54 9.83
N ASP A 31 6.91 9.70 10.07
CA ASP A 31 8.37 9.84 10.22
C ASP A 31 8.91 9.10 11.46
N SER A 32 8.06 8.84 12.46
CA SER A 32 8.41 8.07 13.66
C SER A 32 8.59 6.56 13.41
N LEU A 33 8.23 6.06 12.22
CA LEU A 33 8.45 4.66 11.88
C LEU A 33 9.94 4.31 11.91
N LYS A 34 10.29 3.26 12.66
CA LYS A 34 11.64 2.70 12.73
C LYS A 34 12.09 2.16 11.37
N ASP A 35 13.39 2.14 11.14
CA ASP A 35 14.00 1.63 9.91
C ASP A 35 13.94 0.10 9.80
N GLY A 36 13.71 -0.59 10.92
CA GLY A 36 13.62 -2.05 10.95
C GLY A 36 12.72 -2.58 12.06
N TYR A 37 12.02 -3.66 11.74
CA TYR A 37 11.17 -4.42 12.64
C TYR A 37 11.53 -5.91 12.61
N ILE A 38 11.30 -6.63 13.71
CA ILE A 38 11.45 -8.09 13.76
C ILE A 38 10.09 -8.69 13.38
N GLY A 39 10.07 -9.53 12.33
CA GLY A 39 8.85 -10.13 11.81
C GLY A 39 8.98 -10.55 10.34
N ASP A 40 7.88 -11.05 9.78
CA ASP A 40 7.80 -11.53 8.40
C ASP A 40 7.28 -10.43 7.46
N GLY A 41 8.19 -9.81 6.73
CA GLY A 41 7.85 -8.73 5.79
C GLY A 41 7.01 -9.21 4.59
N GLU A 42 7.14 -10.48 4.18
CA GLU A 42 6.39 -11.01 3.05
C GLU A 42 4.93 -11.25 3.42
N ARG A 43 4.66 -11.76 4.63
CA ARG A 43 3.28 -11.82 5.16
C ARG A 43 2.63 -10.46 5.26
N ILE A 44 3.37 -9.43 5.70
CA ILE A 44 2.84 -8.05 5.73
C ILE A 44 2.55 -7.56 4.31
N LYS A 45 3.44 -7.82 3.35
CA LYS A 45 3.22 -7.48 1.94
C LYS A 45 1.94 -8.12 1.39
N GLN A 46 1.70 -9.41 1.70
CA GLN A 46 0.48 -10.12 1.32
C GLN A 46 -0.78 -9.47 1.91
N ILE A 47 -0.76 -9.09 3.18
CA ILE A 47 -1.88 -8.40 3.83
C ILE A 47 -2.16 -7.06 3.13
N LEU A 48 -1.12 -6.26 2.88
CA LEU A 48 -1.27 -4.96 2.20
C LEU A 48 -1.84 -5.13 0.77
N ASN A 49 -1.39 -6.14 0.03
CA ASN A 49 -1.94 -6.45 -1.29
C ASN A 49 -3.44 -6.76 -1.23
N ASN A 50 -3.86 -7.59 -0.27
CA ASN A 50 -5.27 -7.95 -0.12
C ASN A 50 -6.13 -6.74 0.22
N LEU A 51 -5.66 -5.87 1.11
CA LEU A 51 -6.37 -4.65 1.49
C LEU A 51 -6.50 -3.69 0.30
N LEU A 52 -5.40 -3.39 -0.40
CA LEU A 52 -5.43 -2.44 -1.53
C LEU A 52 -6.19 -2.98 -2.75
N SER A 53 -6.08 -4.28 -3.05
CA SER A 53 -6.88 -4.91 -4.08
C SER A 53 -8.38 -4.77 -3.81
N ASN A 54 -8.80 -4.99 -2.56
CA ASN A 54 -10.18 -4.79 -2.16
C ASN A 54 -10.59 -3.31 -2.21
N SER A 55 -9.76 -2.40 -1.70
CA SER A 55 -10.03 -0.95 -1.76
C SER A 55 -10.23 -0.47 -3.20
N LEU A 56 -9.38 -0.91 -4.14
CA LEU A 56 -9.51 -0.58 -5.56
C LEU A 56 -10.77 -1.19 -6.18
N LYS A 57 -11.08 -2.46 -5.89
CA LYS A 57 -12.25 -3.17 -6.42
C LYS A 57 -13.59 -2.52 -6.00
N PHE A 58 -13.67 -2.08 -4.75
CA PHE A 58 -14.92 -1.64 -4.14
C PHE A 58 -15.11 -0.11 -4.11
N THR A 59 -14.07 0.67 -4.36
CA THR A 59 -14.20 2.14 -4.50
C THR A 59 -14.58 2.51 -5.92
N LYS A 60 -15.75 3.13 -6.10
CA LYS A 60 -16.26 3.53 -7.43
C LYS A 60 -15.87 4.94 -7.86
N ALA A 61 -15.59 5.81 -6.89
CA ALA A 61 -15.11 7.18 -7.10
C ALA A 61 -14.44 7.69 -5.81
N GLY A 62 -13.57 8.69 -5.94
CA GLY A 62 -12.86 9.28 -4.80
C GLY A 62 -11.38 8.89 -4.76
N LYS A 63 -10.87 8.53 -3.59
CA LYS A 63 -9.45 8.20 -3.37
C LYS A 63 -9.26 7.09 -2.33
N ILE A 64 -8.14 6.38 -2.45
CA ILE A 64 -7.64 5.39 -1.51
C ILE A 64 -6.23 5.74 -1.03
#